data_AF-A0AA91TGN6-F1
#
_entry.id   AF-A0AA91TGN6-F1
#
_cell.length_a   1.000
_cell.length_b   1.000
_cell.length_c   1.000
_cell.angle_alpha   90.00
_cell.angle_beta   90.00
_cell.angle_gamma   90.00
#
_symmetry.space_group_name_H-M   'P 1'
#
loop_
_entity.id
_entity.type
_entity.pdbx_description
1 polymer ?
#
loop_
_entity_poly.entity_id
_entity_poly.type
_entity_poly.pdbx_seq_one_letter_code
_entity_poly.pdbx_strand_id
1 'polypeptide(L)'
;LEAIYGTVERLEQKVDELSASPKYAGAETVPASNDTTKLEKSIIAMFGKEEEVRGKISKLRDAIVVFVDLIKAELGKNEQRSKLLVDAVKQMIQGNDVSLKALQDKLEVMNNSPQKKIVTHRFEPTSKYVLLFIGGLALSLVLSIWGNLTQWREHQDWEEADLKYRALKMVLSADDPNILYIEKHFSVNRDENVIDYVKNRVAAYEDSVLKYNEMVRMAAYKDSVANELRRESNSIKRTIKNYQ
;
A
#
# COMPACT_ATOMS: atom_id res chain seq x y z
N LEU A 1 83.75 -17.04 1.94
CA LEU A 1 84.52 -15.84 2.37
C LEU A 1 85.49 -15.31 1.30
N GLU A 2 85.73 -16.01 0.18
CA GLU A 2 86.64 -15.54 -0.88
C GLU A 2 86.09 -14.40 -1.77
N ALA A 3 84.78 -14.24 -1.90
CA ALA A 3 84.20 -13.19 -2.75
C ALA A 3 84.28 -11.77 -2.15
N ILE A 4 84.44 -11.67 -0.82
CA ILE A 4 84.50 -10.37 -0.11
C ILE A 4 85.93 -9.81 -0.15
N TYR A 5 86.96 -10.66 -0.16
CA TYR A 5 88.36 -10.20 -0.17
C TYR A 5 88.78 -9.58 -1.52
N GLY A 6 88.31 -10.14 -2.64
CA GLY A 6 88.65 -9.64 -3.98
C GLY A 6 87.99 -8.32 -4.39
N THR A 7 87.02 -7.81 -3.62
CA THR A 7 86.40 -6.49 -3.88
C THR A 7 87.06 -5.35 -3.13
N VAL A 8 87.68 -5.62 -1.97
CA VAL A 8 88.46 -4.62 -1.21
C VAL A 8 89.77 -4.30 -1.93
N GLU A 9 90.48 -5.31 -2.44
CA GLU A 9 91.74 -5.13 -3.18
C GLU A 9 91.57 -4.27 -4.45
N ARG A 10 90.38 -4.33 -5.08
CA ARG A 10 90.07 -3.55 -6.29
C ARG A 10 89.66 -2.10 -5.99
N LEU A 11 89.26 -1.80 -4.75
CA LEU A 11 89.00 -0.43 -4.28
C LEU A 11 90.28 0.26 -3.84
N GLU A 12 91.19 -0.47 -3.17
CA GLU A 12 92.49 0.03 -2.73
C GLU A 12 93.36 0.44 -3.93
N GLN A 13 93.40 -0.41 -4.97
CA GLN A 13 94.14 -0.13 -6.20
C GLN A 13 93.64 1.11 -6.97
N LYS A 14 92.35 1.46 -6.84
CA LYS A 14 91.76 2.66 -7.49
C LYS A 14 92.01 3.95 -6.71
N VAL A 15 92.27 3.88 -5.41
CA VAL A 15 92.61 5.06 -4.59
C VAL A 15 94.08 5.45 -4.81
N ASP A 16 94.97 4.46 -4.95
CA ASP A 16 96.39 4.71 -5.22
C ASP A 16 96.66 5.26 -6.63
N GLU A 17 95.89 4.83 -7.64
CA GLU A 17 95.99 5.38 -9.01
C GLU A 17 95.54 6.85 -9.12
N LEU A 18 94.65 7.32 -8.23
CA LEU A 18 94.21 8.73 -8.19
C LEU A 18 95.17 9.64 -7.41
N SER A 19 96.13 9.07 -6.67
CA SER A 19 97.05 9.78 -5.79
C SER A 19 98.33 10.28 -6.50
N ALA A 20 98.61 9.82 -7.73
CA ALA A 20 99.91 10.03 -8.37
C ALA A 20 99.92 10.87 -9.68
N SER A 21 99.83 12.21 -9.52
CA SER A 21 100.62 13.26 -10.25
C SER A 21 100.34 13.56 -11.75
N PRO A 22 100.87 14.66 -12.41
CA PRO A 22 101.84 15.68 -11.95
C PRO A 22 101.63 17.18 -12.36
N LYS A 23 102.56 18.00 -11.82
CA LYS A 23 102.88 19.45 -11.88
C LYS A 23 103.12 20.09 -13.26
N TYR A 24 102.96 21.43 -13.32
CA TYR A 24 103.82 22.36 -14.09
C TYR A 24 104.14 23.66 -13.32
N ALA A 25 105.41 24.09 -13.39
CA ALA A 25 106.02 25.34 -12.90
C ALA A 25 105.90 26.47 -13.98
N GLY A 26 106.11 27.77 -13.77
CA GLY A 26 106.56 28.61 -12.65
C GLY A 26 106.69 30.09 -13.11
N ALA A 27 107.21 30.94 -12.21
CA ALA A 27 107.78 32.29 -12.39
C ALA A 27 106.82 33.45 -12.76
N GLU A 28 106.91 34.70 -12.26
CA GLU A 28 107.63 35.38 -11.17
C GLU A 28 107.10 36.84 -11.11
N THR A 29 107.35 37.53 -9.98
CA THR A 29 107.35 39.00 -9.76
C THR A 29 106.05 39.76 -9.39
N VAL A 30 106.16 40.49 -8.27
CA VAL A 30 105.27 41.48 -7.67
C VAL A 30 105.71 42.88 -8.18
N PRO A 31 104.84 43.89 -8.33
CA PRO A 31 104.73 44.87 -7.24
C PRO A 31 103.30 45.36 -6.92
N ALA A 32 103.11 45.51 -5.61
CA ALA A 32 102.12 46.21 -4.80
C ALA A 32 101.18 47.29 -5.40
N SER A 33 100.03 47.42 -4.71
CA SER A 33 99.34 48.68 -4.33
C SER A 33 97.97 48.97 -4.99
N ASN A 34 96.93 48.18 -4.69
CA ASN A 34 95.51 48.60 -4.65
C ASN A 34 94.53 47.55 -4.06
N ASP A 35 94.97 46.29 -3.85
CA ASP A 35 94.05 45.18 -3.53
C ASP A 35 93.63 45.02 -2.06
N THR A 36 94.39 45.56 -1.10
CA THR A 36 94.11 45.36 0.34
C THR A 36 92.77 45.96 0.77
N THR A 37 92.40 47.14 0.25
CA THR A 37 91.12 47.78 0.57
C THR A 37 89.90 47.08 -0.02
N LYS A 38 90.08 46.35 -1.13
CA LYS A 38 89.00 45.59 -1.81
C LYS A 38 88.77 44.24 -1.11
N LEU A 39 89.84 43.65 -0.59
CA LEU A 39 89.80 42.44 0.23
C LEU A 39 89.15 42.73 1.60
N GLU A 40 89.54 43.79 2.30
CA GLU A 40 88.92 44.18 3.58
C GLU A 40 87.41 44.46 3.44
N LYS A 41 87.00 45.18 2.38
CA LYS A 41 85.57 45.44 2.11
C LYS A 41 84.80 44.14 1.84
N SER A 42 85.41 43.19 1.14
CA SER A 42 84.80 41.87 0.86
C SER A 42 84.74 40.99 2.10
N ILE A 43 85.73 41.06 2.99
CA ILE A 43 85.76 40.33 4.26
C ILE A 43 84.65 40.85 5.18
N ILE A 44 84.54 42.17 5.38
CA ILE A 44 83.48 42.78 6.20
C ILE A 44 82.09 42.46 5.61
N ALA A 45 81.94 42.51 4.28
CA ALA A 45 80.69 42.14 3.62
C ALA A 45 80.36 40.63 3.72
N MET A 46 81.36 39.75 3.75
CA MET A 46 81.14 38.32 4.01
C MET A 46 80.69 38.05 5.44
N PHE A 47 81.35 38.65 6.43
CA PHE A 47 80.97 38.49 7.84
C PHE A 47 79.55 39.02 8.11
N GLY A 48 79.16 40.16 7.53
CA GLY A 48 77.79 40.67 7.64
C GLY A 48 76.74 39.74 7.02
N LYS A 49 77.04 39.11 5.87
CA LYS A 49 76.16 38.11 5.24
C LYS A 49 76.09 36.81 6.04
N GLU A 50 77.20 36.38 6.63
CA GLU A 50 77.25 35.19 7.47
C GLU A 50 76.41 35.37 8.74
N GLU A 51 76.45 36.56 9.35
CA GLU A 51 75.65 36.89 10.52
C GLU A 51 74.14 36.97 10.19
N GLU A 52 73.76 37.49 9.02
CA GLU A 52 72.39 37.46 8.53
C GLU A 52 71.88 36.03 8.26
N VAL A 53 72.72 35.17 7.68
CA VAL A 53 72.41 33.74 7.47
C VAL A 53 72.27 33.02 8.82
N ARG A 54 73.15 33.31 9.77
CA ARG A 54 73.08 32.77 11.14
C ARG A 54 71.78 33.19 11.86
N GLY A 55 71.34 34.43 11.67
CA GLY A 55 70.05 34.94 12.16
C GLY A 55 68.82 34.34 11.48
N LYS A 56 68.90 33.96 10.19
CA LYS A 56 67.83 33.21 9.50
C LYS A 56 67.76 31.76 9.99
N ILE A 57 68.92 31.13 10.24
CA ILE A 57 69.03 29.77 10.78
C ILE A 57 68.46 29.72 12.22
N SER A 58 68.71 30.73 13.06
CA SER A 58 68.14 30.77 14.41
C SER A 58 66.61 30.89 14.38
N LYS A 59 66.05 31.76 13.55
CA LYS A 59 64.59 31.86 13.36
C LYS A 59 63.96 30.57 12.84
N LEU A 60 64.64 29.87 11.92
CA LEU A 60 64.20 28.57 11.42
C LEU A 60 64.22 27.51 12.53
N ARG A 61 65.27 27.51 13.38
CA ARG A 61 65.37 26.61 14.52
C ARG A 61 64.24 26.85 15.52
N ASP A 62 63.94 28.10 15.84
CA ASP A 62 62.83 28.43 16.75
C ASP A 62 61.47 28.01 16.17
N ALA A 63 61.25 28.21 14.87
CA ALA A 63 60.04 27.76 14.19
C ALA A 63 59.90 26.22 14.19
N ILE A 64 61.01 25.49 14.01
CA ILE A 64 61.03 24.01 14.08
C ILE A 64 60.69 23.55 15.50
N VAL A 65 61.21 24.19 16.54
CA VAL A 65 60.92 23.84 17.94
C VAL A 65 59.41 23.99 18.23
N VAL A 66 58.81 25.11 17.82
CA VAL A 66 57.36 25.34 17.97
C VAL A 66 56.54 24.28 17.22
N PHE A 67 56.95 23.90 16.02
CA PHE A 67 56.28 22.84 15.25
C PHE A 67 56.38 21.46 15.92
N VAL A 68 57.54 21.14 16.51
CA VAL A 68 57.73 19.88 17.25
C VAL A 68 56.85 19.82 18.49
N ASP A 69 56.74 20.92 19.23
CA ASP A 69 55.87 20.99 20.41
C ASP A 69 54.38 20.87 20.04
N LEU A 70 53.97 21.47 18.92
CA LEU A 70 52.62 21.33 18.38
C LEU A 70 52.31 19.87 17.98
N ILE A 71 53.24 19.18 17.31
CA ILE A 71 53.09 17.76 16.93
C ILE A 71 52.98 16.87 18.17
N LYS A 72 53.79 17.12 19.21
CA LYS A 72 53.71 16.37 20.48
C LYS A 72 52.37 16.55 21.17
N ALA A 73 51.84 17.78 21.19
CA ALA A 73 50.53 18.07 21.79
C ALA A 73 49.38 17.35 21.04
N GLU A 74 49.42 17.35 19.70
CA GLU A 74 48.38 16.70 18.88
C GLU A 74 48.43 15.16 18.99
N LEU A 75 49.64 14.58 19.07
CA LEU A 75 49.82 13.15 19.31
C LEU A 75 49.26 12.73 20.68
N GLY A 76 49.58 13.47 21.75
CA GLY A 76 49.05 13.17 23.09
C GLY A 76 47.52 13.26 23.16
N LYS A 77 46.93 14.26 22.49
CA LYS A 77 45.47 14.44 22.42
C LYS A 77 44.79 13.32 21.62
N ASN A 78 45.38 12.88 20.52
CA ASN A 78 44.85 11.77 19.72
C ASN A 78 44.99 10.43 20.42
N GLU A 79 46.08 10.20 21.16
CA GLU A 79 46.23 9.00 21.98
C GLU A 79 45.18 8.95 23.11
N GLN A 80 44.91 10.08 23.78
CA GLN A 80 43.88 10.15 24.81
C GLN A 80 42.48 9.93 24.23
N ARG A 81 42.17 10.51 23.07
CA ARG A 81 40.91 10.25 22.35
C ARG A 81 40.77 8.79 21.94
N SER A 82 41.85 8.17 21.47
CA SER A 82 41.87 6.75 21.11
C SER A 82 41.55 5.86 22.30
N LYS A 83 42.17 6.11 23.47
CA LYS A 83 41.88 5.38 24.72
C LYS A 83 40.41 5.53 25.14
N LEU A 84 39.86 6.75 25.10
CA LEU A 84 38.45 6.99 25.43
C LEU A 84 37.49 6.26 24.48
N LEU A 85 37.79 6.22 23.18
CA LEU A 85 36.97 5.49 22.21
C LEU A 85 37.02 3.97 22.46
N VAL A 86 38.20 3.43 22.76
CA VAL A 86 38.36 2.01 23.09
C VAL A 86 37.59 1.64 24.36
N ASP A 87 37.66 2.48 25.40
CA ASP A 87 36.92 2.25 26.64
C ASP A 87 35.40 2.35 26.44
N ALA A 88 34.93 3.31 25.63
CA ALA A 88 33.52 3.45 25.29
C ALA A 88 32.99 2.24 24.50
N VAL A 89 33.78 1.73 23.54
CA VAL A 89 33.44 0.53 22.77
C VAL A 89 33.39 -0.70 23.69
N LYS A 90 34.35 -0.84 24.61
CA LYS A 90 34.36 -1.94 25.59
C LYS A 90 33.12 -1.90 26.50
N GLN A 91 32.72 -0.72 26.97
CA GLN A 91 31.49 -0.56 27.76
C GLN A 91 30.24 -0.90 26.96
N MET A 92 30.14 -0.49 25.68
CA MET A 92 29.00 -0.85 24.82
C MET A 92 28.90 -2.36 24.60
N ILE A 93 30.02 -3.03 24.30
CA ILE A 93 30.04 -4.49 24.12
C ILE A 93 29.56 -5.18 25.40
N GLN A 94 30.09 -4.77 26.55
CA GLN A 94 29.70 -5.34 27.84
C GLN A 94 28.21 -5.09 28.17
N GLY A 95 27.70 -3.87 27.92
CA GLY A 95 26.29 -3.54 28.12
C GLY A 95 25.37 -4.35 27.21
N ASN A 96 25.77 -4.56 25.96
CA ASN A 96 25.02 -5.36 25.00
C ASN A 96 24.99 -6.85 25.39
N ASP A 97 26.10 -7.41 25.85
CA ASP A 97 26.17 -8.82 26.31
C ASP A 97 25.24 -9.07 27.50
N VAL A 98 25.20 -8.14 28.47
CA VAL A 98 24.30 -8.23 29.63
C VAL A 98 22.84 -8.15 29.19
N SER A 99 22.50 -7.24 28.27
CA SER A 99 21.15 -7.12 27.74
C SER A 99 20.73 -8.35 26.93
N LEU A 100 21.64 -8.93 26.14
CA LEU A 100 21.39 -10.13 25.35
C LEU A 100 21.13 -11.33 26.27
N LYS A 101 21.94 -11.49 27.32
CA LYS A 101 21.73 -12.53 28.33
C LYS A 101 20.39 -12.40 29.05
N ALA A 102 20.01 -11.17 29.44
CA ALA A 102 18.71 -10.93 30.07
C ALA A 102 17.52 -11.22 29.14
N LEU A 103 17.65 -10.95 27.84
CA LEU A 103 16.63 -11.31 26.84
C LEU A 103 16.58 -12.82 26.61
N GLN A 104 17.73 -13.50 26.61
CA GLN A 104 17.83 -14.94 26.43
C GLN A 104 17.23 -15.69 27.63
N ASP A 105 17.54 -15.25 28.86
CA ASP A 105 16.94 -15.78 30.09
C ASP A 105 15.41 -15.57 30.09
N LYS A 106 14.93 -14.40 29.63
CA LYS A 106 13.48 -14.16 29.48
C LYS A 106 12.84 -15.04 28.43
N LEU A 107 13.51 -15.28 27.30
CA LEU A 107 13.03 -16.18 26.25
C LEU A 107 12.94 -17.62 26.77
N GLU A 108 13.95 -18.07 27.51
CA GLU A 108 13.97 -19.40 28.12
C GLU A 108 12.85 -19.55 29.17
N VAL A 109 12.64 -18.53 30.02
CA VAL A 109 11.52 -18.51 30.98
C VAL A 109 10.16 -18.53 30.26
N MET A 110 9.98 -17.80 29.17
CA MET A 110 8.74 -17.85 28.38
C MET A 110 8.54 -19.20 27.70
N ASN A 111 9.62 -19.84 27.23
CA ASN A 111 9.57 -21.16 26.59
C ASN A 111 9.26 -22.28 27.61
N ASN A 112 9.76 -22.13 28.84
CA ASN A 112 9.59 -23.11 29.93
C ASN A 112 8.35 -22.82 30.80
N SER A 113 7.67 -21.69 30.61
CA SER A 113 6.39 -21.42 31.25
C SER A 113 5.35 -22.44 30.76
N PRO A 114 4.63 -23.14 31.65
CA PRO A 114 3.66 -24.15 31.24
C PRO A 114 2.61 -23.49 30.37
N GLN A 115 2.52 -23.92 29.11
CA GLN A 115 1.42 -23.54 28.23
C GLN A 115 0.14 -23.79 29.00
N LYS A 116 -0.55 -22.71 29.37
CA LYS A 116 -1.85 -22.76 30.03
C LYS A 116 -2.71 -23.66 29.15
N LYS A 117 -2.95 -24.89 29.61
CA LYS A 117 -3.79 -25.86 28.92
C LYS A 117 -5.21 -25.31 28.96
N ILE A 118 -5.52 -24.41 28.03
CA ILE A 118 -6.88 -24.15 27.62
C ILE A 118 -7.31 -25.50 27.07
N VAL A 119 -8.10 -26.23 27.86
CA VAL A 119 -8.92 -27.34 27.38
C VAL A 119 -9.94 -26.71 26.45
N THR A 120 -9.44 -26.30 25.30
CA THR A 120 -10.23 -25.97 24.14
C THR A 120 -10.73 -27.33 23.72
N HIS A 121 -12.02 -27.58 23.84
CA HIS A 121 -12.64 -28.63 23.03
C HIS A 121 -12.41 -28.21 21.58
N ARG A 122 -11.28 -28.64 21.00
CA ARG A 122 -11.08 -28.61 19.57
C ARG A 122 -12.20 -29.47 19.02
N PHE A 123 -13.20 -28.84 18.42
CA PHE A 123 -14.10 -29.53 17.51
C PHE A 123 -13.26 -29.94 16.32
N GLU A 124 -12.75 -31.15 16.40
CA GLU A 124 -12.18 -31.88 15.29
C GLU A 124 -13.30 -32.05 14.24
N PRO A 125 -13.20 -31.47 13.03
CA PRO A 125 -14.18 -31.69 11.98
C PRO A 125 -13.93 -33.08 11.36
N THR A 126 -13.93 -34.13 12.17
CA THR A 126 -13.50 -35.47 11.77
C THR A 126 -14.69 -36.40 11.56
N SER A 127 -15.78 -35.87 11.02
CA SER A 127 -16.80 -36.69 10.40
C SER A 127 -17.10 -36.13 9.03
N LYS A 128 -16.71 -36.87 7.99
CA LYS A 128 -17.03 -36.57 6.58
C LYS A 128 -18.53 -36.24 6.43
N TYR A 129 -19.38 -36.85 7.24
CA TYR A 129 -20.82 -36.60 7.27
C TYR A 129 -21.20 -35.21 7.75
N VAL A 130 -20.51 -34.62 8.74
CA VAL A 130 -20.82 -33.26 9.24
C VAL A 130 -20.42 -32.21 8.21
N LEU A 131 -19.28 -32.39 7.54
CA LEU A 131 -18.86 -31.50 6.45
C LEU A 131 -19.82 -31.58 5.25
N LEU A 132 -20.21 -32.81 4.87
CA LEU A 132 -21.22 -33.04 3.82
C LEU A 132 -22.59 -32.49 4.23
N PHE A 133 -22.95 -32.54 5.52
CA PHE A 133 -24.18 -31.98 6.03
C PHE A 133 -24.18 -30.45 5.96
N ILE A 134 -23.09 -29.78 6.34
CA ILE A 134 -22.94 -28.32 6.21
C ILE A 134 -22.97 -27.91 4.73
N GLY A 135 -22.28 -28.64 3.85
CA GLY A 135 -22.34 -28.41 2.41
C GLY A 135 -23.74 -28.63 1.83
N GLY A 136 -24.42 -29.70 2.26
CA GLY A 136 -25.79 -30.00 1.87
C GLY A 136 -26.79 -28.97 2.36
N LEU A 137 -26.64 -28.46 3.59
CA LEU A 137 -27.44 -27.36 4.12
C LEU A 137 -27.22 -26.07 3.32
N ALA A 138 -25.97 -25.71 3.01
CA ALA A 138 -25.68 -24.54 2.19
C ALA A 138 -26.26 -24.68 0.78
N LEU A 139 -26.13 -25.84 0.15
CA LEU A 139 -26.70 -26.12 -1.17
C LEU A 139 -28.24 -26.09 -1.14
N SER A 140 -28.85 -26.69 -0.11
CA SER A 140 -30.31 -26.66 0.09
C SER A 140 -30.81 -25.23 0.28
N LEU A 141 -30.08 -24.39 1.01
CA LEU A 141 -30.43 -22.97 1.18
C LEU A 141 -30.36 -22.21 -0.15
N VAL A 142 -29.31 -22.42 -0.94
CA VAL A 142 -29.18 -21.79 -2.27
C VAL A 142 -30.30 -22.24 -3.20
N LEU A 143 -30.60 -23.55 -3.25
CA LEU A 143 -31.69 -24.08 -4.05
C LEU A 143 -33.05 -23.56 -3.56
N SER A 144 -33.23 -23.37 -2.26
CA SER A 144 -34.45 -22.81 -1.68
C SER A 144 -34.64 -21.35 -2.09
N ILE A 145 -33.58 -20.53 -2.01
CA ILE A 145 -33.62 -19.12 -2.45
C ILE A 145 -33.83 -19.05 -3.96
N TRP A 146 -33.12 -19.86 -4.73
CA TRP A 146 -33.27 -19.90 -6.18
C TRP A 146 -34.69 -20.30 -6.59
N GLY A 147 -35.20 -21.41 -6.02
CA GLY A 147 -36.55 -21.90 -6.26
C GLY A 147 -37.62 -20.87 -5.93
N ASN A 148 -37.52 -20.22 -4.76
CA ASN A 148 -38.41 -19.14 -4.37
C ASN A 148 -38.34 -17.94 -5.33
N LEU A 149 -37.13 -17.56 -5.76
CA LEU A 149 -36.92 -16.46 -6.70
C LEU A 149 -37.46 -16.76 -8.10
N THR A 150 -37.24 -17.98 -8.63
CA THR A 150 -37.81 -18.41 -9.90
C THR A 150 -39.33 -18.47 -9.83
N GLN A 151 -39.90 -18.99 -8.74
CA GLN A 151 -41.34 -19.02 -8.55
C GLN A 151 -41.95 -17.62 -8.45
N TRP A 152 -41.28 -16.70 -7.74
CA TRP A 152 -41.70 -15.30 -7.68
C TRP A 152 -41.65 -14.63 -9.06
N ARG A 153 -40.60 -14.89 -9.86
CA ARG A 153 -40.49 -14.39 -11.23
C ARG A 153 -41.62 -14.91 -12.12
N GLU A 154 -41.87 -16.21 -12.10
CA GLU A 154 -42.98 -16.81 -12.86
C GLU A 154 -44.32 -16.21 -12.43
N HIS A 155 -44.55 -16.01 -11.13
CA HIS A 155 -45.78 -15.40 -10.64
C HIS A 155 -45.98 -13.97 -11.16
N GLN A 156 -44.92 -13.16 -11.21
CA GLN A 156 -44.96 -11.83 -11.80
C GLN A 156 -45.28 -11.87 -13.30
N ASP A 157 -44.70 -12.84 -14.04
CA ASP A 157 -44.98 -13.00 -15.47
C ASP A 157 -46.44 -13.42 -15.73
N TRP A 158 -47.01 -14.28 -14.89
CA TRP A 158 -48.43 -14.66 -14.97
C TRP A 158 -49.36 -13.47 -14.69
N GLU A 159 -49.08 -12.68 -13.65
CA GLU A 159 -49.86 -11.48 -13.34
C GLU A 159 -49.82 -10.46 -14.48
N GLU A 160 -48.67 -10.29 -15.13
CA GLU A 160 -48.51 -9.36 -16.26
C GLU A 160 -49.28 -9.85 -17.50
N ALA A 161 -49.18 -11.14 -17.84
CA ALA A 161 -49.90 -11.72 -18.97
C ALA A 161 -51.42 -11.68 -18.76
N ASP A 162 -51.87 -11.97 -17.53
CA ASP A 162 -53.27 -11.87 -17.15
C ASP A 162 -53.78 -10.42 -17.22
N LEU A 163 -53.00 -9.45 -16.71
CA LEU A 163 -53.35 -8.04 -16.80
C LEU A 163 -53.41 -7.56 -18.26
N LYS A 164 -52.45 -7.98 -19.10
CA LYS A 164 -52.48 -7.71 -20.56
C LYS A 164 -53.76 -8.25 -21.17
N TYR A 165 -54.13 -9.49 -20.88
CA TYR A 165 -55.36 -10.11 -21.41
C TYR A 165 -56.62 -9.37 -20.95
N ARG A 166 -56.73 -9.02 -19.67
CA ARG A 166 -57.86 -8.24 -19.13
C ARG A 166 -57.94 -6.82 -19.70
N ALA A 167 -56.80 -6.15 -19.85
CA ALA A 167 -56.72 -4.83 -20.46
C ALA A 167 -57.17 -4.85 -21.93
N LEU A 168 -56.74 -5.86 -22.69
CA LEU A 168 -57.22 -6.06 -24.07
C LEU A 168 -58.73 -6.32 -24.13
N LYS A 169 -59.28 -7.07 -23.18
CA LYS A 169 -60.74 -7.30 -23.10
C LYS A 169 -61.52 -6.03 -22.77
N MET A 170 -60.92 -5.08 -22.04
CA MET A 170 -61.49 -3.76 -21.78
C MET A 170 -61.42 -2.85 -23.01
N VAL A 171 -60.29 -2.87 -23.74
CA VAL A 171 -60.09 -2.10 -24.98
C VAL A 171 -60.70 -2.90 -26.14
N LEU A 172 -62.02 -2.82 -26.25
CA LEU A 172 -62.89 -3.69 -27.05
C LEU A 172 -62.58 -3.85 -28.56
N SER A 173 -61.57 -3.17 -29.12
CA SER A 173 -61.22 -3.25 -30.55
C SER A 173 -59.72 -3.50 -30.74
N ALA A 174 -59.38 -4.63 -31.39
CA ALA A 174 -58.00 -5.06 -31.65
C ALA A 174 -57.17 -4.07 -32.50
N ASP A 175 -57.84 -3.21 -33.27
CA ASP A 175 -57.23 -2.19 -34.13
C ASP A 175 -57.12 -0.80 -33.45
N ASP A 176 -57.39 -0.69 -32.16
CA ASP A 176 -57.34 0.58 -31.42
C ASP A 176 -55.88 1.00 -31.11
N PRO A 177 -55.47 2.26 -31.39
CA PRO A 177 -54.13 2.78 -31.04
C PRO A 177 -53.72 2.55 -29.58
N ASN A 178 -54.69 2.41 -28.68
CA ASN A 178 -54.46 2.13 -27.27
C ASN A 178 -53.82 0.75 -27.02
N ILE A 179 -54.01 -0.24 -27.91
CA ILE A 179 -53.40 -1.57 -27.77
C ILE A 179 -51.90 -1.51 -28.06
N LEU A 180 -51.52 -0.83 -29.15
CA LEU A 180 -50.13 -0.54 -29.50
C LEU A 180 -49.42 0.23 -28.37
N TYR A 181 -50.14 1.15 -27.71
CA TYR A 181 -49.62 1.90 -26.57
C TYR A 181 -49.34 0.98 -25.36
N ILE A 182 -50.27 0.09 -25.01
CA ILE A 182 -50.11 -0.87 -23.91
C ILE A 182 -48.96 -1.85 -24.22
N GLU A 183 -48.91 -2.42 -25.42
CA GLU A 183 -47.87 -3.38 -25.80
C GLU A 183 -46.46 -2.75 -25.73
N LYS A 184 -46.32 -1.50 -26.21
CA LYS A 184 -45.04 -0.77 -26.16
C LYS A 184 -44.58 -0.51 -24.73
N HIS A 185 -45.48 -0.13 -23.83
CA HIS A 185 -45.16 0.24 -22.44
C HIS A 185 -45.09 -0.93 -21.46
N PHE A 186 -45.56 -2.12 -21.86
CA PHE A 186 -45.37 -3.34 -21.07
C PHE A 186 -44.14 -4.14 -21.51
N SER A 187 -43.87 -4.22 -22.82
CA SER A 187 -42.79 -5.07 -23.34
C SER A 187 -41.49 -4.31 -23.61
N VAL A 188 -41.54 -3.20 -24.36
CA VAL A 188 -40.33 -2.55 -24.93
C VAL A 188 -39.81 -1.43 -24.03
N ASN A 189 -40.69 -0.59 -23.49
CA ASN A 189 -40.33 0.53 -22.62
C ASN A 189 -41.17 0.47 -21.33
N ARG A 190 -40.80 -0.47 -20.46
CA ARG A 190 -41.52 -0.77 -19.22
C ARG A 190 -41.66 0.49 -18.36
N ASP A 191 -42.91 0.93 -18.17
CA ASP A 191 -43.26 2.07 -17.32
C ASP A 191 -44.26 1.63 -16.26
N GLU A 192 -43.79 1.55 -15.01
CA GLU A 192 -44.58 1.09 -13.87
C GLU A 192 -45.80 1.98 -13.61
N ASN A 193 -45.73 3.28 -13.92
CA ASN A 193 -46.85 4.20 -13.74
C ASN A 193 -47.97 3.90 -14.76
N VAL A 194 -47.60 3.52 -15.98
CA VAL A 194 -48.55 3.13 -17.02
C VAL A 194 -49.20 1.80 -16.68
N ILE A 195 -48.43 0.85 -16.14
CA ILE A 195 -48.94 -0.45 -15.68
C ILE A 195 -49.95 -0.26 -14.55
N ASP A 196 -49.65 0.56 -13.54
CA ASP A 196 -50.58 0.85 -12.43
C ASP A 196 -51.84 1.59 -12.91
N TYR A 197 -51.68 2.55 -13.83
CA TYR A 197 -52.82 3.23 -14.46
C TYR A 197 -53.75 2.25 -15.20
N VAL A 198 -53.18 1.33 -16.00
CA VAL A 198 -53.95 0.29 -16.70
C VAL A 198 -54.64 -0.64 -15.70
N LYS A 199 -53.96 -1.05 -14.64
CA LYS A 199 -54.53 -1.88 -13.57
C LYS A 199 -55.75 -1.24 -12.91
N ASN A 200 -55.65 0.05 -12.56
CA ASN A 200 -56.76 0.80 -11.98
C ASN A 200 -57.94 0.96 -12.95
N ARG A 201 -57.66 1.19 -14.24
CA ARG A 201 -58.71 1.27 -15.26
C ARG A 201 -59.43 -0.06 -15.47
N VAL A 202 -58.70 -1.17 -15.53
CA VAL A 202 -59.26 -2.52 -15.64
C VAL A 202 -60.14 -2.80 -14.43
N ALA A 203 -59.67 -2.51 -13.21
CA ALA A 203 -60.45 -2.71 -12.00
C ALA A 203 -61.75 -1.89 -11.99
N ALA A 204 -61.69 -0.61 -12.38
CA ALA A 204 -62.88 0.24 -12.47
C ALA A 204 -63.89 -0.24 -13.53
N TYR A 205 -63.39 -0.76 -14.66
CA TYR A 205 -64.24 -1.33 -15.70
C TYR A 205 -64.89 -2.64 -15.23
N GLU A 206 -64.15 -3.54 -14.60
CA GLU A 206 -64.67 -4.80 -14.06
C GLU A 206 -65.74 -4.55 -12.98
N ASP A 207 -65.50 -3.59 -12.08
CA ASP A 207 -66.49 -3.16 -11.08
C ASP A 207 -67.76 -2.59 -11.74
N SER A 208 -67.60 -1.78 -12.79
CA SER A 208 -68.72 -1.23 -13.55
C SER A 208 -69.55 -2.32 -14.25
N VAL A 209 -68.88 -3.31 -14.85
CA VAL A 209 -69.53 -4.45 -15.51
C VAL A 209 -70.26 -5.33 -14.50
N LEU A 210 -69.66 -5.57 -13.33
CA LEU A 210 -70.28 -6.32 -12.25
C LEU A 210 -71.56 -5.63 -11.76
N LYS A 211 -71.45 -4.33 -11.42
CA LYS A 211 -72.58 -3.53 -10.97
C LYS A 211 -73.70 -3.44 -12.01
N TYR A 212 -73.34 -3.31 -13.30
CA TYR A 212 -74.31 -3.39 -14.38
C TYR A 212 -75.03 -4.75 -14.41
N ASN A 213 -74.30 -5.86 -14.29
CA ASN A 213 -74.89 -7.20 -14.24
C ASN A 213 -75.85 -7.36 -13.05
N GLU A 214 -75.46 -6.86 -11.87
CA GLU A 214 -76.31 -6.85 -10.69
C GLU A 214 -77.59 -6.04 -10.91
N MET A 215 -77.48 -4.84 -11.50
CA MET A 215 -78.64 -4.02 -11.84
C MET A 215 -79.58 -4.73 -12.81
N VAL A 216 -79.05 -5.39 -13.84
CA VAL A 216 -79.84 -6.16 -14.80
C VAL A 216 -80.56 -7.33 -14.13
N ARG A 217 -79.85 -8.10 -13.29
CA ARG A 217 -80.45 -9.21 -12.52
C ARG A 217 -81.55 -8.72 -11.58
N MET A 218 -81.30 -7.63 -10.87
CA MET A 218 -82.27 -7.04 -9.93
C MET A 218 -83.48 -6.47 -10.66
N ALA A 219 -83.30 -5.88 -11.84
CA ALA A 219 -84.39 -5.42 -12.70
C ALA A 219 -85.26 -6.60 -13.18
N ALA A 220 -84.64 -7.67 -13.67
CA ALA A 220 -85.35 -8.89 -14.09
C ALA A 220 -86.12 -9.53 -12.94
N TYR A 221 -85.51 -9.59 -11.74
CA TYR A 221 -86.17 -10.08 -10.54
C TYR A 221 -87.39 -9.23 -10.16
N LYS A 222 -87.23 -7.90 -10.08
CA LYS A 222 -88.34 -6.99 -9.78
C LYS A 222 -89.47 -7.08 -10.81
N ASP A 223 -89.13 -7.22 -12.09
CA ASP A 223 -90.12 -7.41 -13.15
C ASP A 223 -90.90 -8.73 -13.00
N SER A 224 -90.23 -9.83 -12.63
CA SER A 224 -90.90 -11.10 -12.34
C SER A 224 -91.88 -10.99 -11.17
N VAL A 225 -91.49 -10.32 -10.08
CA VAL A 225 -92.35 -10.10 -8.90
C VAL A 225 -93.56 -9.22 -9.25
N ALA A 226 -93.34 -8.14 -10.00
CA ALA A 226 -94.42 -7.27 -10.46
C ALA A 226 -95.40 -8.00 -11.38
N ASN A 227 -94.90 -8.87 -12.27
CA ASN A 227 -95.73 -9.70 -13.14
C ASN A 227 -96.56 -10.72 -12.36
N GLU A 228 -96.00 -11.33 -11.31
CA GLU A 228 -96.73 -12.25 -10.42
C GLU A 228 -97.87 -11.54 -9.69
N LEU A 229 -97.57 -10.41 -9.01
CA LEU A 229 -98.58 -9.59 -8.32
C LEU A 229 -99.69 -9.11 -9.27
N ARG A 230 -99.33 -8.75 -10.51
CA ARG A 230 -100.30 -8.36 -11.54
C ARG A 230 -101.22 -9.53 -11.92
N ARG A 231 -100.70 -10.76 -11.99
CA ARG A 231 -101.52 -11.95 -12.26
C ARG A 231 -102.49 -12.24 -11.12
N GLU A 232 -102.01 -12.19 -9.88
CA GLU A 232 -102.85 -12.37 -8.69
C GLU A 232 -103.97 -11.32 -8.60
N SER A 233 -103.62 -10.04 -8.77
CA SER A 233 -104.60 -8.95 -8.78
C SER A 233 -105.69 -9.14 -9.85
N ASN A 234 -105.30 -9.53 -11.07
CA ASN A 234 -106.25 -9.82 -12.14
C ASN A 234 -107.13 -11.05 -11.82
N SER A 235 -106.59 -12.05 -11.13
CA SER A 235 -107.37 -13.21 -10.66
C SER A 235 -108.47 -12.76 -9.68
N ILE A 236 -108.10 -11.99 -8.65
CA ILE A 236 -109.04 -11.44 -7.65
C ILE A 236 -110.12 -10.59 -8.33
N LYS A 237 -109.73 -9.71 -9.27
CA LYS A 237 -110.66 -8.86 -10.01
C LYS A 237 -111.68 -9.66 -10.81
N ARG A 238 -111.29 -10.76 -11.44
CA ARG A 238 -112.22 -11.66 -12.15
C ARG A 238 -113.17 -12.34 -11.16
N THR A 239 -112.65 -12.82 -10.04
CA THR A 239 -113.47 -13.44 -8.99
C THR A 239 -114.56 -12.48 -8.50
N ILE A 240 -114.21 -11.24 -8.15
CA ILE A 240 -115.19 -10.22 -7.70
C ILE A 240 -116.26 -9.95 -8.76
N LYS A 241 -115.85 -9.77 -10.04
CA LYS A 241 -116.81 -9.52 -11.13
C LYS A 241 -117.81 -10.65 -11.36
N ASN A 242 -117.45 -11.89 -11.02
CA ASN A 242 -118.34 -13.04 -11.16
C ASN A 242 -119.36 -13.15 -10.00
N TYR A 243 -119.15 -12.43 -8.89
CA TYR A 243 -120.05 -12.41 -7.73
C TYR A 243 -121.00 -11.19 -7.70
N GLN A 244 -120.88 -10.25 -8.64
CA GLN A 244 -121.80 -9.13 -8.86
C GLN A 244 -122.72 -9.42 -10.05
#